data_AF-A0A1M5PVS2-F1
#
_entry.id   AF-A0A1M5PVS2-F1
#
_cell.length_a   1.000
_cell.length_b   1.000
_cell.length_c   1.000
_cell.angle_alpha   90.00
_cell.angle_beta   90.00
_cell.angle_gamma   90.00
#
_symmetry.space_group_name_H-M   'P 1'
#
loop_
_entity.id
_entity.type
_entity.pdbx_description
1 polymer ?
#
loop_
_entity_poly.entity_id
_entity_poly.type
_entity_poly.pdbx_seq_one_letter_code
_entity_poly.pdbx_strand_id
1 'polypeptide(L)' 'MAVYRCMACGYIFDEEKEGRSIRDIDQCPRCKQPDDRFVLVEETEDKKEDKAQG' A
#
# COMPACT_ATOMS: atom_id res chain seq x y z
N MET A 1 8.25 -5.09 -0.50
CA MET A 1 7.51 -3.86 -0.13
C MET A 1 6.17 -3.88 -0.86
N ALA A 2 5.13 -3.21 -0.36
CA ALA A 2 3.82 -3.29 -1.00
C ALA A 2 3.56 -2.10 -1.93
N VAL A 3 2.80 -2.36 -3.00
CA VAL A 3 2.31 -1.35 -3.94
C VAL A 3 0.81 -1.23 -3.79
N TYR A 4 0.33 -0.02 -3.55
CA TYR A 4 -1.08 0.30 -3.38
C TYR A 4 -1.57 1.25 -4.47
N ARG A 5 -2.85 1.13 -4.84
CA ARG A 5 -3.51 2.03 -5.78
C ARG A 5 -4.68 2.74 -5.12
N CYS A 6 -4.68 4.06 -5.19
CA CYS A 6 -5.81 4.87 -4.78
C CYS A 6 -6.98 4.66 -5.75
N MET A 7 -8.10 4.13 -5.27
CA MET A 7 -9.30 3.94 -6.09
C MET A 7 -9.98 5.26 -6.48
N ALA A 8 -9.76 6.34 -5.73
CA ALA A 8 -10.39 7.63 -6.00
C ALA A 8 -9.75 8.36 -7.18
N CYS A 9 -8.42 8.31 -7.33
CA CYS A 9 -7.71 9.08 -8.36
C CYS A 9 -6.70 8.27 -9.20
N GLY A 10 -6.52 6.98 -8.90
CA GLY A 10 -5.59 6.09 -9.61
C GLY A 10 -4.12 6.26 -9.26
N TYR A 11 -3.77 7.04 -8.23
CA TYR A 11 -2.37 7.20 -7.81
C TYR A 11 -1.80 5.87 -7.30
N ILE A 12 -0.55 5.57 -7.68
CA ILE A 12 0.19 4.38 -7.26
C ILE A 12 1.16 4.78 -6.16
N PHE A 13 0.97 4.22 -4.96
CA PHE A 13 1.85 4.37 -3.82
C PHE A 13 2.71 3.12 -3.71
N ASP A 14 3.99 3.26 -3.97
CA ASP A 14 4.98 2.19 -3.93
C ASP A 14 5.84 2.43 -2.69
N GLU A 15 5.72 1.57 -1.67
CA GLU A 15 6.41 1.75 -0.38
C GLU A 15 7.94 1.78 -0.53
N GLU A 16 8.49 1.10 -1.54
CA GLU A 16 9.93 1.09 -1.82
C GLU A 16 10.36 2.44 -2.39
N LYS A 17 9.62 2.96 -3.37
CA LYS A 17 9.91 4.27 -3.98
C LYS A 17 9.68 5.43 -3.02
N GLU A 18 8.66 5.33 -2.18
CA GLU A 18 8.30 6.35 -1.20
C GLU A 18 9.17 6.27 0.06
N GLY A 19 9.80 5.13 0.33
CA GLY A 19 10.64 4.91 1.51
C GLY A 19 9.87 4.93 2.83
N ARG A 20 8.56 4.66 2.81
CA ARG A 20 7.65 4.66 3.97
C ARG A 20 6.45 3.75 3.71
N SER A 21 5.78 3.30 4.77
CA SER A 21 4.62 2.41 4.62
C SER A 21 3.35 3.19 4.27
N ILE A 22 2.37 2.53 3.65
CA ILE A 22 1.02 3.07 3.49
C ILE A 22 0.39 3.40 4.84
N ARG A 23 0.80 2.70 5.90
CA ARG A 23 0.34 2.93 7.28
C ARG A 23 0.87 4.23 7.89
N ASP A 24 1.91 4.82 7.29
CA ASP A 24 2.50 6.09 7.71
C ASP A 24 1.81 7.31 7.05
N ILE A 25 0.75 7.10 6.25
CA ILE A 25 0.00 8.18 5.63
C ILE A 25 -1.49 8.11 5.99
N ASP A 26 -2.09 9.26 6.33
CA ASP A 26 -3.53 9.36 6.57
C ASP A 26 -4.32 9.67 5.28
N GLN A 27 -3.63 10.18 4.25
CA GLN A 27 -4.27 10.72 3.05
C GLN A 27 -3.43 10.50 1.79
N CYS A 28 -4.11 10.25 0.67
CA CYS A 28 -3.52 10.18 -0.65
C CYS A 28 -2.73 11.46 -0.97
N PRO A 29 -1.43 11.39 -1.28
CA PRO A 29 -0.62 12.58 -1.54
C PRO A 29 -1.08 13.36 -2.78
N ARG A 30 -1.74 12.66 -3.72
CA ARG A 30 -2.24 13.21 -4.99
C ARG A 30 -3.61 13.87 -4.87
N CYS A 31 -4.59 13.23 -4.25
CA CYS A 31 -5.99 13.71 -4.23
C CYS A 31 -6.53 14.03 -2.84
N LYS A 32 -5.73 13.84 -1.78
CA LYS A 32 -6.07 14.11 -0.37
C LYS A 32 -7.26 13.32 0.19
N GLN A 33 -7.76 12.34 -0.55
CA GLN A 33 -8.73 11.37 -0.02
C GLN A 33 -8.08 10.50 1.06
N PRO A 34 -8.84 9.99 2.04
CA PRO A 34 -8.33 9.11 3.10
C PRO A 34 -7.57 7.90 2.56
N ASP A 35 -6.64 7.39 3.37
CA ASP A 35 -5.84 6.20 3.09
C ASP A 35 -6.70 4.93 2.88
N ASP A 36 -7.93 4.91 3.44
CA ASP A 36 -8.93 3.85 3.22
C ASP A 36 -9.29 3.60 1.74
N ARG A 37 -8.94 4.53 0.84
CA ARG A 37 -9.15 4.42 -0.61
C ARG A 37 -8.04 3.66 -1.32
N PHE A 38 -6.96 3.28 -0.63
CA PHE A 38 -5.88 2.51 -1.22
C PHE A 38 -6.17 1.02 -1.17
N VAL A 39 -6.01 0.35 -2.31
CA VAL A 39 -6.07 -1.12 -2.41
C VAL A 39 -4.71 -1.67 -2.75
N LEU A 40 -4.35 -2.79 -2.12
CA LEU A 40 -3.13 -3.53 -2.43
C LEU A 40 -3.18 -4.03 -3.89
N VAL A 41 -2.15 -3.75 -4.66
CA VAL A 41 -1.99 -4.18 -6.06
C VAL A 41 -1.00 -5.33 -6.15
N GLU A 42 0.10 -5.22 -5.43
CA GLU A 42 1.21 -6.17 -5.46
C GLU A 42 1.92 -6.14 -4.11
N GLU A 43 2.29 -7.31 -3.61
CA GLU A 43 3.22 -7.46 -2.50
C GLU A 43 4.53 -7.98 -3.10
N THR A 44 5.56 -7.14 -3.21
CA THR A 44 6.89 -7.62 -3.60
C THR A 44 7.54 -8.23 -2.36
N GLU A 45 7.83 -9.52 -2.44
CA GLU A 45 8.18 -10.34 -1.29
C GLU A 45 9.52 -9.94 -0.66
N ASP A 46 9.46 -9.50 0.61
CA ASP A 46 10.47 -9.84 1.62
C ASP A 46 9.70 -10.60 2.72
N LYS A 47 9.85 -11.93 2.72
CA LYS A 47 8.99 -12.94 3.34
C LYS A 47 8.55 -12.69 4.79
N LYS A 48 7.33 -13.13 5.12
CA LYS A 48 7.13 -14.15 6.18
C LYS A 48 6.03 -15.14 5.83
N GLU A 49 6.47 -16.33 5.44
CA GLU A 49 5.80 -17.58 5.80
C GLU A 49 5.58 -17.59 7.33
N ASP A 50 4.33 -17.66 7.78
CA ASP A 50 3.97 -18.41 8.99
C ASP A 50 2.65 -19.15 8.74
N LYS A 51 2.70 -20.46 9.00
CA LYS A 51 1.66 -21.43 8.67
C LYS A 51 0.62 -21.52 9.78
N ALA A 52 -0.63 -21.74 9.39
CA ALA A 52 -1.51 -22.64 10.14
C ALA A 52 -2.45 -23.37 9.16
N GLN A 53 -1.96 -24.51 8.66
CA GLN A 53 -2.81 -25.61 8.18
C GLN A 53 -3.23 -26.40 9.42
N GLY A 54 -4.53 -26.70 9.53
CA GLY A 54 -5.11 -27.63 10.51
C GLY A 54 -6.18 -28.45 9.83
#